data_AF-A0A7J3EDL1-F1
#
_entry.id   AF-A0A7J3EDL1-F1
#
_cell.length_a   1.000
_cell.length_b   1.000
_cell.length_c   1.000
_cell.angle_alpha   90.00
_cell.angle_beta   90.00
_cell.angle_gamma   90.00
#
_symmetry.space_group_name_H-M   'P 1'
#
loop_
_entity.id
_entity.type
_entity.pdbx_description
1 polymer ?
#
loop_
_entity_poly.entity_id
_entity_poly.type
_entity_poly.pdbx_seq_one_letter_code
_entity_poly.pdbx_strand_id
1 'polypeptide(L)'
;MKTLLYKEDWERVSETYEAWWESELSRPIIHLTYIPPNVDINDYSLTLSWAFMRFPPEEALNALFECFSKTLFMCEAYPNVWINIGPGALSAFLGSDVNFNPKAGTSWFKGSFSLDDLLNVELNPENKWWRYVIECTGKASTMCRDKAIVAFTDLLDVATSLVHLRGGA
;
A
#
# COMPACT_ATOMS: atom_id res chain seq x y z
N MET A 1 10.19 6.73 -17.82
CA MET A 1 10.60 5.30 -17.86
C MET A 1 9.86 4.66 -19.02
N LYS A 2 10.55 3.97 -19.93
CA LYS A 2 9.89 3.42 -21.13
C LYS A 2 9.26 2.04 -20.91
N THR A 3 9.71 1.28 -19.90
CA THR A 3 9.23 -0.07 -19.61
C THR A 3 9.31 -0.40 -18.12
N LEU A 4 8.55 -1.42 -17.67
CA LEU A 4 8.75 -2.09 -16.38
C LEU A 4 9.09 -3.57 -16.64
N LEU A 5 9.88 -4.17 -15.74
CA LEU A 5 10.33 -5.56 -15.83
C LEU A 5 9.17 -6.56 -15.98
N TYR A 6 8.06 -6.33 -15.29
CA TYR A 6 6.88 -7.20 -15.34
C TYR A 6 5.73 -6.62 -16.21
N LYS A 7 5.97 -5.51 -16.90
CA LYS A 7 4.98 -4.82 -17.75
C LYS A 7 5.69 -4.06 -18.87
N GLU A 8 5.99 -4.75 -19.96
CA GLU A 8 6.77 -4.21 -21.09
C GLU A 8 6.08 -3.02 -21.76
N ASP A 9 4.75 -3.06 -21.90
CA ASP A 9 3.93 -1.98 -22.46
C ASP A 9 3.53 -0.92 -21.41
N TRP A 10 4.39 -0.69 -20.41
CA TRP A 10 4.12 0.28 -19.32
C TRP A 10 3.85 1.69 -19.83
N GLU A 11 4.59 2.17 -20.84
CA GLU A 11 4.38 3.52 -21.42
C GLU A 11 2.93 3.71 -21.87
N ARG A 12 2.41 2.76 -22.69
CA ARG A 12 1.00 2.74 -23.11
C ARG A 12 0.03 2.70 -21.92
N VAL A 13 0.33 1.89 -20.90
CA VAL A 13 -0.54 1.77 -19.72
C VAL A 13 -0.56 3.07 -18.92
N SER A 14 0.59 3.70 -18.69
CA SER A 14 0.69 5.00 -18.01
C SER A 14 -0.14 6.07 -18.72
N GLU A 15 0.01 6.18 -20.04
CA GLU A 15 -0.78 7.10 -20.88
C GLU A 15 -2.29 6.81 -20.79
N THR A 16 -2.67 5.53 -20.69
CA THR A 16 -4.08 5.14 -20.53
C THR A 16 -4.65 5.58 -19.18
N TYR A 17 -3.86 5.50 -18.10
CA TYR A 17 -4.26 6.02 -16.79
C TYR A 17 -4.35 7.54 -16.78
N GLU A 18 -3.41 8.25 -17.40
CA GLU A 18 -3.46 9.71 -17.55
C GLU A 18 -4.73 10.14 -18.30
N ALA A 19 -5.01 9.54 -19.46
CA ALA A 19 -6.23 9.81 -20.21
C ALA A 19 -7.51 9.50 -19.41
N TRP A 20 -7.50 8.48 -18.54
CA TRP A 20 -8.64 8.19 -17.67
C TRP A 20 -8.85 9.28 -16.62
N TRP A 21 -7.77 9.74 -15.96
CA TRP A 21 -7.85 10.80 -14.97
C TRP A 21 -8.28 12.15 -15.56
N GLU A 22 -7.86 12.45 -16.80
CA GLU A 22 -8.29 13.64 -17.54
C GLU A 22 -9.67 13.48 -18.20
N SER A 23 -10.37 12.36 -17.96
CA SER A 23 -11.69 12.06 -18.55
C SER A 23 -11.70 12.00 -20.10
N GLU A 24 -10.57 11.71 -20.71
CA GLU A 24 -10.38 11.58 -22.16
C GLU A 24 -10.56 10.13 -22.64
N LEU A 25 -10.49 9.16 -21.74
CA LEU A 25 -10.65 7.74 -22.07
C LEU A 25 -12.13 7.38 -22.25
N SER A 26 -12.50 6.96 -23.47
CA SER A 26 -13.89 6.60 -23.83
C SER A 26 -14.34 5.20 -23.34
N ARG A 27 -13.53 4.53 -22.52
CA ARG A 27 -13.77 3.16 -22.04
C ARG A 27 -13.27 3.01 -20.60
N PRO A 28 -13.73 2.00 -19.84
CA PRO A 28 -13.11 1.71 -18.55
C PRO A 28 -11.68 1.20 -18.71
N ILE A 29 -10.89 1.42 -17.66
CA ILE A 29 -9.63 0.72 -17.41
C ILE A 29 -9.95 -0.71 -17.02
N ILE A 30 -9.22 -1.68 -17.58
CA ILE A 30 -9.36 -3.09 -17.23
C ILE A 30 -8.11 -3.54 -16.47
N HIS A 31 -8.28 -3.86 -15.19
CA HIS A 31 -7.24 -4.44 -14.36
C HIS A 31 -7.44 -5.96 -14.31
N LEU A 32 -6.61 -6.71 -15.03
CA LEU A 32 -6.65 -8.16 -15.06
C LEU A 32 -5.27 -8.75 -14.75
N THR A 33 -5.21 -9.62 -13.75
CA THR A 33 -4.01 -10.41 -13.43
C THR A 33 -4.30 -11.90 -13.57
N TYR A 34 -3.32 -12.64 -14.07
CA TYR A 34 -3.35 -14.10 -14.09
C TYR A 34 -2.24 -14.65 -13.20
N ILE A 35 -2.63 -15.57 -12.31
CA ILE A 35 -1.76 -16.24 -11.34
C ILE A 35 -1.82 -17.74 -11.64
N PRO A 36 -0.67 -18.42 -11.82
CA PRO A 36 -0.62 -19.85 -12.08
C PRO A 36 -1.29 -20.71 -10.99
N PRO A 37 -1.94 -21.83 -11.33
CA PRO A 37 -2.68 -22.68 -10.37
C PRO A 37 -1.84 -23.29 -9.24
N ASN A 38 -0.52 -23.33 -9.37
CA ASN A 38 0.41 -23.90 -8.39
C ASN A 38 0.86 -22.88 -7.31
N VAL A 39 0.33 -21.66 -7.33
CA VAL A 39 0.58 -20.64 -6.31
C VAL A 39 -0.44 -20.80 -5.18
N ASP A 40 0.02 -20.79 -3.93
CA ASP A 40 -0.88 -20.67 -2.78
C ASP A 40 -1.54 -19.28 -2.80
N ILE A 41 -2.81 -19.24 -3.19
CA ILE A 41 -3.55 -17.99 -3.37
C ILE A 41 -3.73 -17.22 -2.06
N ASN A 42 -3.78 -17.91 -0.91
CA ASN A 42 -3.95 -17.25 0.38
C ASN A 42 -2.67 -16.52 0.77
N ASP A 43 -1.52 -17.21 0.69
CA ASP A 43 -0.24 -16.58 0.98
C ASP A 43 0.07 -15.46 -0.03
N TYR A 44 -0.21 -15.68 -1.32
CA TYR A 44 -0.05 -14.67 -2.36
C TYR A 44 -0.87 -13.41 -2.07
N SER A 45 -2.16 -13.57 -1.73
CA SER A 45 -3.05 -12.44 -1.42
C SER A 45 -2.60 -11.68 -0.17
N LEU A 46 -2.17 -12.41 0.86
CA LEU A 46 -1.59 -11.83 2.06
C LEU A 46 -0.27 -11.10 1.78
N THR A 47 0.55 -11.60 0.87
CA THR A 47 1.82 -10.97 0.49
C THR A 47 1.55 -9.68 -0.26
N LEU A 48 0.70 -9.71 -1.30
CA LEU A 48 0.33 -8.51 -2.06
C LEU A 48 -0.26 -7.40 -1.17
N SER A 49 -1.07 -7.78 -0.19
CA SER A 49 -1.81 -6.82 0.64
C SER A 49 -1.06 -6.38 1.89
N TRP A 50 -0.22 -7.24 2.47
CA TRP A 50 0.28 -7.06 3.85
C TRP A 50 1.77 -7.39 4.02
N ALA A 51 2.58 -7.42 2.95
CA ALA A 51 4.01 -7.75 3.05
C ALA A 51 4.75 -6.93 4.12
N PHE A 52 4.52 -5.62 4.19
CA PHE A 52 5.18 -4.73 5.16
C PHE A 52 4.72 -4.96 6.61
N MET A 53 3.54 -5.54 6.84
CA MET A 53 3.11 -5.91 8.19
C MET A 53 3.58 -7.32 8.59
N ARG A 54 4.16 -8.08 7.66
CA ARG A 54 4.60 -9.47 7.86
C ARG A 54 6.11 -9.61 7.91
N PHE A 55 6.83 -8.76 7.20
CA PHE A 55 8.26 -8.89 6.97
C PHE A 55 8.99 -7.56 7.16
N PRO A 56 10.29 -7.58 7.48
CA PRO A 56 11.16 -6.41 7.34
C PRO A 56 11.09 -5.81 5.92
N PRO A 57 11.33 -4.51 5.74
CA PRO A 57 11.05 -3.81 4.47
C PRO A 57 11.68 -4.44 3.21
N GLU A 58 12.92 -4.93 3.31
CA GLU A 58 13.62 -5.55 2.18
C GLU A 58 13.07 -6.94 1.83
N GLU A 59 12.76 -7.74 2.85
CA GLU A 59 12.10 -9.04 2.68
C GLU A 59 10.69 -8.88 2.13
N ALA A 60 9.94 -7.87 2.59
CA ALA A 60 8.63 -7.51 2.06
C ALA A 60 8.68 -7.21 0.56
N LEU A 61 9.65 -6.40 0.12
CA LEU A 61 9.86 -6.07 -1.29
C LEU A 61 10.24 -7.29 -2.12
N ASN A 62 11.15 -8.13 -1.62
CA ASN A 62 11.55 -9.35 -2.30
C ASN A 62 10.37 -10.34 -2.45
N ALA A 63 9.53 -10.48 -1.43
CA ALA A 63 8.33 -11.31 -1.48
C ALA A 63 7.32 -10.77 -2.51
N LEU A 64 7.15 -9.44 -2.61
CA LEU A 64 6.33 -8.81 -3.64
C LEU A 64 6.89 -9.05 -5.05
N PHE A 65 8.20 -8.92 -5.24
CA PHE A 65 8.85 -9.20 -6.53
C PHE A 65 8.74 -10.67 -6.94
N GLU A 66 8.80 -11.59 -5.98
CA GLU A 66 8.52 -13.01 -6.22
C GLU A 66 7.08 -13.20 -6.71
N CYS A 67 6.11 -12.57 -6.06
CA CYS A 67 4.71 -12.58 -6.52
C CYS A 67 4.59 -12.02 -7.94
N PHE A 68 5.21 -10.87 -8.24
CA PHE A 68 5.15 -10.26 -9.57
C PHE A 68 5.78 -11.14 -10.65
N SER A 69 6.88 -11.84 -10.35
CA SER A 69 7.51 -12.75 -11.31
C SER A 69 6.64 -13.95 -11.70
N LYS A 70 5.64 -14.27 -10.88
CA LYS A 70 4.64 -15.32 -11.14
C LYS A 70 3.34 -14.75 -11.70
N THR A 71 3.21 -13.43 -11.87
CA THR A 71 1.96 -12.77 -12.24
C THR A 71 2.03 -12.26 -13.67
N LEU A 72 1.04 -12.62 -14.49
CA LEU A 72 0.87 -11.98 -15.79
C LEU A 72 -0.05 -10.75 -15.63
N PHE A 73 0.52 -9.56 -15.84
CA PHE A 73 -0.20 -8.29 -15.78
C PHE A 73 -0.82 -7.96 -17.16
N MET A 74 -2.11 -8.28 -17.31
CA MET A 74 -2.85 -8.12 -18.56
C MET A 74 -3.57 -6.76 -18.63
N CYS A 75 -3.89 -6.31 -19.83
CA CYS A 75 -4.60 -5.04 -20.07
C CYS A 75 -3.85 -3.85 -19.40
N GLU A 76 -4.51 -3.13 -18.50
CA GLU A 76 -3.97 -2.00 -17.74
C GLU A 76 -3.56 -2.39 -16.29
N ALA A 77 -3.48 -3.69 -15.99
CA ALA A 77 -2.84 -4.14 -14.76
C ALA A 77 -1.33 -3.83 -14.79
N TYR A 78 -0.75 -3.53 -13.64
CA TYR A 78 0.68 -3.28 -13.49
C TYR A 78 1.17 -3.68 -12.08
N PRO A 79 2.45 -4.06 -11.94
CA PRO A 79 3.04 -4.32 -10.63
C PRO A 79 3.09 -3.03 -9.81
N ASN A 80 2.43 -3.04 -8.65
CA ASN A 80 2.45 -1.92 -7.72
C ASN A 80 2.86 -2.40 -6.32
N VAL A 81 3.70 -1.60 -5.67
CA VAL A 81 4.13 -1.80 -4.28
C VAL A 81 3.36 -0.82 -3.42
N TRP A 82 2.36 -1.32 -2.72
CA TRP A 82 1.59 -0.57 -1.75
C TRP A 82 2.18 -0.75 -0.36
N ILE A 83 2.62 0.34 0.25
CA ILE A 83 3.23 0.35 1.58
C ILE A 83 2.10 0.34 2.61
N ASN A 84 1.44 -0.80 2.73
CA ASN A 84 0.21 -0.94 3.49
C ASN A 84 0.48 -1.28 4.96
N ILE A 85 0.04 -0.40 5.87
CA ILE A 85 -0.03 -0.70 7.32
C ILE A 85 -1.48 -0.80 7.82
N GLY A 86 -2.44 -0.68 6.90
CA GLY A 86 -3.87 -0.62 7.14
C GLY A 86 -4.45 0.76 6.81
N PRO A 87 -5.79 0.86 6.76
CA PRO A 87 -6.49 2.06 6.31
C PRO A 87 -6.31 3.26 7.25
N GLY A 88 -6.03 3.05 8.54
CA GLY A 88 -5.89 4.11 9.53
C GLY A 88 -4.46 4.65 9.70
N ALA A 89 -3.61 4.63 8.66
CA ALA A 89 -2.20 5.00 8.81
C ALA A 89 -2.01 6.40 9.40
N LEU A 90 -2.86 7.37 9.04
CA LEU A 90 -2.83 8.72 9.61
C LEU A 90 -3.05 8.68 11.14
N SER A 91 -3.98 7.86 11.63
CA SER A 91 -4.21 7.69 13.07
C SER A 91 -2.96 7.15 13.76
N ALA A 92 -2.28 6.19 13.13
CA ALA A 92 -1.04 5.62 13.65
C ALA A 92 0.08 6.66 13.72
N PHE A 93 0.21 7.51 12.70
CA PHE A 93 1.18 8.60 12.67
C PHE A 93 0.92 9.64 13.75
N LEU A 94 -0.35 9.86 14.10
CA LEU A 94 -0.78 10.77 15.16
C LEU A 94 -0.79 10.12 16.56
N GLY A 95 -0.42 8.84 16.67
CA GLY A 95 -0.15 8.18 17.95
C GLY A 95 -1.14 7.09 18.36
N SER A 96 -2.05 6.64 17.49
CA SER A 96 -2.84 5.44 17.77
C SER A 96 -1.97 4.18 17.75
N ASP A 97 -2.32 3.19 18.56
CA ASP A 97 -1.76 1.86 18.43
C ASP A 97 -2.26 1.18 17.16
N VAL A 98 -1.45 0.28 16.61
CA VAL A 98 -1.78 -0.53 15.43
C VAL A 98 -1.71 -1.99 15.81
N ASN A 99 -2.81 -2.70 15.57
CA ASN A 99 -2.97 -4.12 15.88
C ASN A 99 -3.24 -4.89 14.59
N PHE A 100 -2.19 -5.48 14.03
CA PHE A 100 -2.29 -6.31 12.84
C PHE A 100 -2.58 -7.76 13.20
N ASN A 101 -3.60 -8.33 12.56
CA ASN A 101 -3.94 -9.75 12.64
C ASN A 101 -3.65 -10.41 11.27
N PRO A 102 -2.52 -11.13 11.13
CA PRO A 102 -2.14 -11.77 9.87
C PRO A 102 -3.08 -12.90 9.46
N LYS A 103 -3.78 -13.55 10.40
CA LYS A 103 -4.75 -14.62 10.10
C LYS A 103 -6.03 -14.08 9.49
N ALA A 104 -6.48 -12.93 9.99
CA ALA A 104 -7.68 -12.26 9.49
C ALA A 104 -7.39 -11.34 8.29
N GLY A 105 -6.12 -10.97 8.06
CA GLY A 105 -5.75 -10.00 7.03
C GLY A 105 -6.29 -8.61 7.34
N THR A 106 -6.26 -8.20 8.62
CA THR A 106 -6.83 -6.93 9.09
C THR A 106 -5.85 -6.17 9.97
N SER A 107 -5.86 -4.84 9.90
CA SER A 107 -5.10 -3.95 10.79
C SER A 107 -6.06 -2.98 11.47
N TRP A 108 -5.99 -2.89 12.80
CA TRP A 108 -6.90 -2.09 13.62
C TRP A 108 -6.16 -1.00 14.36
N PHE A 109 -6.80 0.16 14.49
CA PHE A 109 -6.22 1.37 15.04
C PHE A 109 -6.98 1.78 16.29
N LYS A 110 -6.26 2.01 17.39
CA LYS A 110 -6.92 2.37 18.65
C LYS A 110 -6.09 3.36 19.44
N GLY A 111 -6.69 4.52 19.72
CA GLY A 111 -6.16 5.49 20.66
C GLY A 111 -7.00 5.57 21.93
N SER A 112 -6.67 6.55 22.76
CA SER A 112 -7.41 6.92 23.97
C SER A 112 -7.40 8.44 24.19
N PHE A 113 -7.38 9.21 23.11
CA PHE A 113 -7.24 10.66 23.15
C PHE A 113 -8.50 11.31 23.74
N SER A 114 -8.31 12.26 24.64
CA SER A 114 -9.35 13.19 25.05
C SER A 114 -9.68 14.18 23.92
N LEU A 115 -10.75 14.98 24.06
CA LEU A 115 -11.00 16.05 23.10
C LEU A 115 -9.89 17.11 23.12
N ASP A 116 -9.34 17.39 24.30
CA ASP A 116 -8.23 18.33 24.46
C ASP A 116 -6.95 17.80 23.80
N ASP A 117 -6.69 16.48 23.88
CA ASP A 117 -5.56 15.88 23.18
C ASP A 117 -5.71 16.01 21.65
N LEU A 118 -6.93 15.85 21.11
CA LEU A 118 -7.19 16.01 19.68
C LEU A 118 -6.98 17.45 19.19
N LEU A 119 -7.30 18.46 20.01
CA LEU A 119 -7.12 19.86 19.62
C LEU A 119 -5.65 20.24 19.49
N ASN A 120 -4.75 19.49 20.13
CA ASN A 120 -3.31 19.74 20.16
C ASN A 120 -2.51 18.62 19.48
N VAL A 121 -3.17 17.69 18.79
CA VAL A 121 -2.47 16.56 18.15
C VAL A 121 -1.67 17.05 16.95
N GLU A 122 -0.39 16.69 16.94
CA GLU A 122 0.53 17.01 15.85
C GLU A 122 1.31 15.75 15.46
N LEU A 123 1.77 15.70 14.22
CA LEU A 123 2.65 14.64 13.77
C LEU A 123 3.97 14.71 14.53
N ASN A 124 4.28 13.66 15.30
CA ASN A 124 5.60 13.47 15.87
C ASN A 124 6.53 12.86 14.82
N PRO A 125 7.62 13.53 14.38
CA PRO A 125 8.57 12.97 13.42
C PRO A 125 9.24 11.68 13.90
N GLU A 126 9.29 11.47 15.22
CA GLU A 126 9.81 10.25 15.86
C GLU A 126 8.76 9.15 16.03
N ASN A 127 7.53 9.35 15.55
CA ASN A 127 6.49 8.32 15.59
C ASN A 127 6.96 7.06 14.85
N LYS A 128 6.84 5.90 15.52
CA LYS A 128 7.35 4.61 15.02
C LYS A 128 6.79 4.24 13.64
N TRP A 129 5.49 4.47 13.41
CA TRP A 129 4.81 4.10 12.17
C TRP A 129 5.10 5.09 11.06
N TRP A 130 5.19 6.38 11.39
CA TRP A 130 5.63 7.40 10.44
C TRP A 130 7.04 7.09 9.92
N ARG A 131 8.00 6.90 10.83
CA ARG A 131 9.39 6.55 10.47
C ARG A 131 9.46 5.25 9.68
N TYR A 132 8.69 4.25 10.07
CA TYR A 132 8.61 2.97 9.37
C TYR A 132 8.12 3.13 7.92
N VAL A 133 7.00 3.84 7.70
CA VAL A 133 6.46 4.05 6.35
C VAL A 133 7.43 4.88 5.49
N ILE A 134 8.10 5.89 6.06
CA ILE A 134 9.14 6.65 5.36
C ILE A 134 10.32 5.76 4.96
N GLU A 135 10.79 4.88 5.86
CA GLU A 135 11.86 3.92 5.55
C GLU A 135 11.45 2.96 4.43
N CYS A 136 10.26 2.35 4.54
CA CYS A 136 9.70 1.48 3.51
C CYS A 136 9.60 2.19 2.17
N THR A 137 9.11 3.44 2.16
CA THR A 137 8.99 4.26 0.96
C THR A 137 10.35 4.55 0.35
N GLY A 138 11.34 4.91 1.18
CA GLY A 138 12.71 5.15 0.72
C GLY A 138 13.32 3.91 0.05
N LYS A 139 13.21 2.75 0.69
CA LYS A 139 13.69 1.47 0.13
C LYS A 139 12.94 1.10 -1.15
N ALA A 140 11.60 1.18 -1.14
CA ALA A 140 10.76 0.88 -2.29
C ALA A 140 11.10 1.79 -3.49
N SER A 141 11.31 3.09 -3.26
CA SER A 141 11.66 4.05 -4.33
C SER A 141 12.96 3.71 -5.05
N THR A 142 13.87 2.99 -4.37
CA THR A 142 15.15 2.55 -4.94
C THR A 142 15.02 1.16 -5.58
N MET A 143 14.46 0.19 -4.86
CA MET A 143 14.40 -1.21 -5.30
C MET A 143 13.37 -1.44 -6.41
N CYS A 144 12.31 -0.63 -6.48
CA CYS A 144 11.25 -0.78 -7.49
C CYS A 144 11.59 -0.12 -8.83
N ARG A 145 12.73 0.56 -8.95
CA ARG A 145 13.16 1.19 -10.21
C ARG A 145 13.12 0.15 -11.34
N ASP A 146 12.41 0.51 -12.42
CA ASP A 146 12.19 -0.34 -13.59
C ASP A 146 11.49 -1.69 -13.29
N LYS A 147 10.90 -1.89 -12.10
CA LYS A 147 10.21 -3.13 -11.72
C LYS A 147 8.74 -2.92 -11.39
N ALA A 148 8.43 -1.90 -10.59
CA ALA A 148 7.09 -1.66 -10.07
C ALA A 148 6.86 -0.19 -9.77
N ILE A 149 5.58 0.20 -9.71
CA ILE A 149 5.17 1.54 -9.27
C ILE A 149 4.99 1.53 -7.76
N VAL A 150 5.58 2.51 -7.06
CA VAL A 150 5.44 2.64 -5.60
C VAL A 150 4.20 3.49 -5.32
N ALA A 151 3.26 2.94 -4.55
CA ALA A 151 2.07 3.63 -4.09
C ALA A 151 2.23 4.11 -2.63
N PHE A 152 1.55 5.20 -2.30
CA PHE A 152 1.49 5.72 -0.93
C PHE A 152 0.55 4.87 -0.06
N THR A 153 0.72 4.96 1.26
CA THR A 153 -0.13 4.22 2.22
C THR A 153 -1.53 4.82 2.31
N ASP A 154 -2.52 4.03 2.71
CA ASP A 154 -3.87 4.56 2.92
C ASP A 154 -3.93 5.43 4.18
N LEU A 155 -4.33 6.70 4.01
CA LEU A 155 -4.41 7.68 5.09
C LEU A 155 -5.80 7.79 5.72
N LEU A 156 -6.83 7.24 5.06
CA LEU A 156 -8.24 7.48 5.38
C LEU A 156 -8.65 8.97 5.33
N ASP A 157 -9.93 9.22 5.57
CA ASP A 157 -10.42 10.57 5.84
C ASP A 157 -10.10 11.01 7.29
N VAL A 158 -10.18 12.33 7.50
CA VAL A 158 -9.88 12.96 8.79
C VAL A 158 -10.87 12.55 9.88
N ALA A 159 -12.17 12.45 9.57
CA ALA A 159 -13.18 12.17 10.59
C ALA A 159 -13.01 10.76 11.16
N THR A 160 -12.80 9.76 10.29
CA THR A 160 -12.54 8.39 10.73
C THR A 160 -11.21 8.29 11.48
N SER A 161 -10.18 9.04 11.07
CA SER A 161 -8.92 9.10 11.80
C SER A 161 -9.07 9.65 13.23
N LEU A 162 -9.90 10.69 13.42
CA LEU A 162 -10.20 11.23 14.75
C LEU A 162 -10.98 10.22 15.61
N VAL A 163 -11.89 9.44 15.00
CA VAL A 163 -12.62 8.37 15.70
C VAL A 163 -11.66 7.30 16.23
N HIS A 164 -10.70 6.84 15.42
CA HIS A 164 -9.69 5.88 15.88
C HIS A 164 -8.86 6.44 17.04
N LEU A 165 -8.42 7.70 16.95
CA LEU A 165 -7.66 8.37 18.02
C LEU A 165 -8.45 8.47 19.33
N ARG A 166 -9.77 8.70 19.25
CA ARG A 166 -10.69 8.70 20.42
C ARG A 166 -10.93 7.31 21.02
N GLY A 167 -10.50 6.25 20.33
CA GLY A 167 -10.74 4.86 20.74
C GLY A 167 -12.06 4.28 20.24
N GLY A 168 -12.67 4.90 19.23
CA GLY A 168 -13.74 4.27 18.46
C GLY A 168 -13.19 3.08 17.66
N ALA A 169 -13.98 2.01 17.58
CA ALA A 169 -13.67 0.80 16.83
C ALA A 169 -14.27 0.86 15.42
#